data_AF-A0A9D8A4B8-F1
#
_entry.id   AF-A0A9D8A4B8-F1
#
_cell.length_a   1.000
_cell.length_b   1.000
_cell.length_c   1.000
_cell.angle_alpha   90.00
_cell.angle_beta   90.00
_cell.angle_gamma   90.00
#
_symmetry.space_group_name_H-M   'P 1'
#
loop_
_entity.id
_entity.type
_entity.pdbx_description
1 polymer ?
#
loop_
_entity_poly.entity_id
_entity_poly.type
_entity_poly.pdbx_seq_one_letter_code
_entity_poly.pdbx_strand_id
1 'polypeptide(L)' 'QNLNEHQTLLARRRHLDALLNANKSVSLAKAIFLQTQSGELMAEDLRSAQKSLNEITGEFNTEDLLGKIFSSFCIGK' A
#
# COMPACT_ATOMS: atom_id res chain seq x y z
N GLN A 1 6.73 32.46 10.02
CA GLN A 1 7.78 31.65 9.35
C GLN A 1 7.61 30.20 9.79
N ASN A 2 7.76 29.26 8.84
CA ASN A 2 7.56 27.80 8.94
C ASN A 2 6.11 27.30 8.91
N LEU A 3 5.49 27.42 7.73
CA LEU A 3 4.42 26.52 7.30
C LEU A 3 5.06 25.50 6.33
N ASN A 4 5.26 24.29 6.84
CA ASN A 4 5.45 23.04 6.13
C ASN A 4 6.34 23.08 4.88
N GLU A 5 7.58 22.60 5.04
CA GLU A 5 8.32 21.93 3.97
C GLU A 5 7.56 20.67 3.55
N HIS A 6 6.40 20.82 2.91
CA HIS A 6 5.84 19.75 2.10
C HIS A 6 6.80 19.57 0.94
N GLN A 7 7.70 18.60 1.07
CA GLN A 7 8.33 17.97 -0.07
C GLN A 7 7.22 17.70 -1.08
N THR A 8 7.19 18.51 -2.13
CA THR A 8 6.21 18.36 -3.20
C THR A 8 6.63 17.10 -3.93
N LEU A 9 6.05 15.97 -3.53
CA LEU A 9 6.27 14.71 -4.22
C LEU A 9 5.75 14.89 -5.64
N LEU A 10 6.65 14.90 -6.62
CA LEU A 10 6.33 14.95 -8.04
C LEU A 10 5.68 13.62 -8.45
N ALA A 11 4.41 13.46 -8.11
CA ALA A 11 3.61 12.31 -8.48
C ALA A 11 3.25 12.41 -9.98
N ARG A 12 3.66 11.41 -10.76
CA ARG A 12 3.22 11.28 -12.16
C ARG A 12 1.73 10.92 -12.17
N ARG A 13 1.05 11.18 -13.29
CA ARG A 13 -0.37 10.83 -13.49
C ARG A 13 -0.72 9.40 -13.05
N ARG A 14 0.12 8.42 -13.43
CA ARG A 14 -0.03 7.02 -12.98
C ARG A 14 -0.05 6.83 -11.46
N HIS A 15 0.75 7.57 -10.70
CA HIS A 15 0.74 7.46 -9.23
C HIS A 15 -0.54 8.06 -8.66
N LEU A 16 -1.05 9.14 -9.26
CA LEU A 16 -2.34 9.72 -8.87
C LEU A 16 -3.49 8.74 -9.18
N ASP A 17 -3.46 8.08 -10.34
CA ASP A 17 -4.45 7.07 -10.72
C ASP A 17 -4.45 5.88 -9.74
N ALA A 18 -3.26 5.38 -9.40
CA ALA A 18 -3.07 4.32 -8.40
C ALA A 18 -3.61 4.73 -7.01
N LEU A 19 -3.32 5.95 -6.54
CA LEU A 19 -3.85 6.47 -5.28
C LEU A 19 -5.37 6.63 -5.30
N LEU A 20 -5.95 7.10 -6.41
CA LEU A 20 -7.39 7.22 -6.59
C LEU A 20 -8.07 5.86 -6.53
N ASN A 21 -7.51 4.86 -7.19
CA ASN A 21 -8.03 3.49 -7.18
C ASN A 21 -7.93 2.87 -5.78
N ALA A 22 -6.79 3.03 -5.10
CA ALA A 22 -6.62 2.57 -3.72
C ALA A 22 -7.67 3.20 -2.79
N ASN A 23 -7.89 4.50 -2.89
CA ASN A 23 -8.86 5.21 -2.06
C ASN A 23 -10.31 4.75 -2.32
N LYS A 24 -10.67 4.47 -3.57
CA LYS A 24 -11.99 3.90 -3.92
C LYS A 24 -12.18 2.55 -3.24
N SER A 25 -11.22 1.64 -3.35
CA SER A 25 -11.29 0.32 -2.73
C SER A 25 -11.36 0.40 -1.21
N VAL A 26 -10.57 1.26 -0.55
CA VAL A 26 -10.68 1.48 0.91
C VAL A 26 -12.06 2.01 1.31
N SER A 27 -12.64 2.89 0.50
CA SER A 27 -13.98 3.44 0.76
C SER A 27 -15.06 2.35 0.66
N LEU A 28 -14.93 1.43 -0.30
CA LEU A 28 -15.82 0.26 -0.43
C LEU A 28 -15.65 -0.70 0.75
N ALA A 29 -14.41 -1.05 1.10
CA ALA A 29 -14.09 -1.87 2.27
C ALA A 29 -14.75 -1.32 3.54
N LYS A 30 -14.63 0.00 3.76
CA LYS A 30 -15.26 0.70 4.89
C LYS A 30 -16.79 0.60 4.85
N ALA A 31 -17.40 0.80 3.69
CA ALA A 31 -18.85 0.69 3.54
C ALA A 31 -19.35 -0.73 3.87
N ILE A 32 -18.66 -1.76 3.37
CA ILE A 32 -18.96 -3.16 3.65
C ILE A 32 -18.82 -3.45 5.14
N PHE A 33 -17.73 -3.01 5.76
CA PHE A 33 -17.51 -3.22 7.18
C PHE A 33 -18.58 -2.54 8.04
N LEU A 34 -18.97 -1.31 7.72
CA LEU A 34 -20.03 -0.60 8.45
C LEU A 34 -21.39 -1.29 8.36
N GLN A 35 -21.68 -1.98 7.25
CA GLN A 35 -22.94 -2.71 7.06
C GLN A 35 -22.92 -4.11 7.68
N THR A 36 -21.79 -4.82 7.58
CA THR A 36 -21.71 -6.26 7.87
C THR A 36 -20.97 -6.59 9.16
N GLN A 37 -20.16 -5.66 9.67
CA GLN A 37 -19.18 -5.89 10.76
C GLN A 37 -18.25 -7.09 10.50
N SER A 38 -18.11 -7.53 9.25
CA SER A 38 -17.29 -8.67 8.87
C SER A 38 -15.98 -8.20 8.23
N GLY A 39 -14.87 -8.50 8.90
CA GLY A 39 -13.53 -8.25 8.36
C GLY A 39 -13.21 -9.09 7.13
N GLU A 40 -13.80 -10.29 7.01
CA GLU A 40 -13.59 -11.18 5.88
C GLU A 40 -14.21 -10.60 4.60
N LEU A 41 -15.39 -9.99 4.70
CA LEU A 41 -16.08 -9.41 3.54
C LEU A 41 -15.37 -8.17 2.99
N MET A 42 -14.69 -7.38 3.84
CA MET A 42 -13.92 -6.21 3.37
C MET A 42 -12.51 -6.57 2.88
N ALA A 43 -12.03 -7.80 3.11
CA ALA A 43 -10.65 -8.18 2.85
C ALA A 43 -10.27 -8.09 1.37
N GLU A 44 -11.21 -8.40 0.46
CA GLU A 44 -10.96 -8.36 -0.98
C GLU A 44 -10.77 -6.93 -1.50
N ASP A 45 -11.57 -5.97 -1.00
CA ASP A 45 -11.39 -4.56 -1.32
C ASP A 45 -10.07 -4.02 -0.77
N LEU A 46 -9.66 -4.42 0.44
CA LEU A 46 -8.35 -4.05 0.98
C LEU A 46 -7.20 -4.65 0.17
N ARG A 47 -7.34 -5.88 -0.33
CA ARG A 47 -6.38 -6.50 -1.25
C ARG A 47 -6.30 -5.73 -2.57
N SER A 48 -7.43 -5.27 -3.10
CA SER A 48 -7.47 -4.42 -4.31
C SER A 48 -6.80 -3.06 -4.08
N ALA A 49 -6.99 -2.47 -2.90
CA ALA A 49 -6.31 -1.23 -2.51
C ALA A 49 -4.78 -1.42 -2.45
N GLN A 50 -4.33 -2.50 -1.81
CA GLN A 50 -2.91 -2.87 -1.75
C GLN A 50 -2.31 -3.03 -3.15
N LYS A 51 -2.99 -3.76 -4.04
CA LYS A 51 -2.52 -3.97 -5.42
C LYS A 51 -2.36 -2.66 -6.17
N SER A 52 -3.28 -1.71 -5.99
CA SER A 52 -3.16 -0.37 -6.60
C SER A 52 -1.93 0.38 -6.05
N LEU A 53 -1.65 0.27 -4.75
CA LEU A 53 -0.45 0.89 -4.16
C LEU A 53 0.86 0.25 -4.63
N ASN A 54 0.87 -1.05 -4.91
CA ASN A 54 2.04 -1.75 -5.46
C ASN A 54 2.47 -1.17 -6.83
N GLU A 55 1.58 -0.52 -7.59
CA GLU A 55 1.96 0.19 -8.83
C GLU A 55 2.91 1.37 -8.57
N ILE A 56 2.92 1.89 -7.34
CA ILE A 56 3.77 3.01 -6.91
C ILE A 56 5.01 2.49 -6.21
N THR A 57 4.84 1.55 -5.27
CA THR A 57 5.92 1.08 -4.40
C THR A 57 6.72 -0.08 -4.97
N GLY A 58 6.22 -0.71 -6.04
CA GLY A 58 6.64 -2.07 -6.41
C GLY A 58 5.94 -3.12 -5.55
N GLU A 59 5.98 -4.37 -6.01
CA GLU A 59 5.52 -5.51 -5.22
C GLU A 59 6.57 -5.88 -4.17
N PHE A 60 6.12 -6.21 -2.95
CA PHE A 60 6.96 -6.82 -1.93
C PHE A 60 6.71 -8.32 -1.95
N ASN A 61 7.68 -9.07 -2.45
CA ASN A 61 7.57 -10.50 -2.68
C ASN A 61 8.31 -11.33 -1.62
N THR A 62 8.25 -12.65 -1.74
CA THR A 62 8.91 -13.58 -0.82
C THR A 62 10.44 -13.40 -0.83
N GLU A 63 11.06 -13.08 -1.96
CA GLU A 63 12.50 -12.84 -2.05
C GLU A 63 12.89 -11.57 -1.29
N ASP A 64 12.11 -10.49 -1.40
CA ASP A 64 12.31 -9.26 -0.61
C ASP A 64 12.22 -9.53 0.89
N LEU A 65 11.26 -10.37 1.28
CA LEU A 65 11.08 -10.80 2.67
C LEU A 65 12.28 -11.62 3.16
N LEU A 66 12.72 -12.62 2.39
CA LEU A 66 13.87 -13.44 2.74
C LEU A 66 15.15 -12.60 2.78
N GLY A 67 15.34 -11.72 1.80
CA GLY A 67 16.43 -10.75 1.78
C GLY A 67 16.46 -9.90 3.04
N LYS A 68 15.31 -9.42 3.52
CA LYS A 68 15.23 -8.66 4.77
C LYS A 68 15.54 -9.51 6.01
N ILE A 69 15.00 -10.71 6.12
CA ILE A 69 15.27 -11.63 7.23
C ILE A 69 16.77 -11.99 7.30
N PHE A 70 17.39 -12.22 6.15
CA PHE A 70 18.78 -12.63 6.05
C PHE A 70 19.78 -11.46 5.94
N SER A 71 19.32 -10.23 5.72
CA SER A 71 20.18 -9.04 5.60
C SER A 71 21.02 -8.75 6.84
N SER A 72 20.57 -9.19 8.02
CA SER A 72 21.28 -9.08 9.29
C SER A 72 22.14 -10.30 9.64
N PHE A 73 22.07 -11.38 8.85
CA PHE A 73 23.01 -12.49 9.00
C PHE A 73 24.27 -12.08 8.24
N CYS A 74 25.34 -11.75 8.97
CA CYS A 74 26.66 -11.69 8.38
C CYS A 74 26.91 -13.04 7.69
N ILE A 75 26.85 -13.07 6.36
CA ILE A 75 27.46 -14.15 5.58
C ILE A 75 28.94 -13.99 5.88
N GLY A 76 29.42 -14.78 6.84
CA GLY A 76 30.79 -14.74 7.32
C GLY A 76 31.75 -14.81 6.15
N LYS A 77 32.67 -13.85 6.10
CA LYS A 77 34.07 -14.24 5.96
C LYS A 77 34.51 -14.95 7.22
#